data_AF-A0A6G6JZF8-F1
#
_entry.id   AF-A0A6G6JZF8-F1
#
_cell.length_a   1.000
_cell.length_b   1.000
_cell.length_c   1.000
_cell.angle_alpha   90.00
_cell.angle_beta   90.00
_cell.angle_gamma   90.00
#
_symmetry.space_group_name_H-M   'P 1'
#
loop_
_entity.id
_entity.type
_entity.pdbx_description
1 polymer ?
#
loop_
_entity_poly.entity_id
_entity_poly.type
_entity_poly.pdbx_seq_one_letter_code
_entity_poly.pdbx_strand_id
1 'polypeptide(L)'
;MMNAGRFVSLWNDLVKQVRIQAEAAGVPEVADDLQLVKAPQSLLLNPLFLPDAARFLVEAGLPGGCAPFLTFEAIAQGPISLTQLLDDDEVIPTELSRLESFFVLGSDNYGDSLCLDASRGGAIVCLNHEDRFQTSQFVASSVATLAEALLLINTKVPYSEFIRQLSLVDSPAANESAYLPVGANLPG
;
A
#
# COMPACT_ATOMS: atom_id res chain seq x y z
N MET A 1 14.54 -5.75 7.68
CA MET A 1 13.74 -5.01 6.69
C MET A 1 13.57 -5.88 5.46
N MET A 2 12.34 -6.10 5.01
CA MET A 2 12.03 -6.85 3.80
C MET A 2 12.70 -6.23 2.57
N ASN A 3 13.22 -7.07 1.68
CA ASN A 3 13.68 -6.66 0.35
C ASN A 3 12.76 -7.26 -0.71
N ALA A 4 12.85 -6.74 -1.94
CA ALA A 4 11.99 -7.13 -3.05
C ALA A 4 12.03 -8.64 -3.32
N GLY A 5 13.23 -9.24 -3.41
CA GLY A 5 13.38 -10.67 -3.69
C GLY A 5 12.75 -11.57 -2.63
N ARG A 6 12.95 -11.24 -1.34
CA ARG A 6 12.34 -11.98 -0.23
C ARG A 6 10.83 -11.82 -0.23
N PHE A 7 10.32 -10.62 -0.47
CA PHE A 7 8.88 -10.36 -0.54
C PHE A 7 8.23 -11.17 -1.65
N VAL A 8 8.78 -11.12 -2.88
CA VAL A 8 8.27 -11.89 -4.03
C VAL A 8 8.24 -13.38 -3.73
N SER A 9 9.28 -13.93 -3.09
CA SER A 9 9.32 -15.34 -2.72
C SER A 9 8.19 -15.70 -1.74
N LEU A 10 8.04 -14.92 -0.65
CA LEU A 10 7.02 -15.16 0.36
C LEU A 10 5.61 -14.97 -0.19
N TRP A 11 5.41 -13.96 -1.03
CA TRP A 11 4.12 -13.69 -1.67
C TRP A 11 3.73 -14.83 -2.61
N ASN A 12 4.66 -15.31 -3.44
CA ASN A 12 4.40 -16.45 -4.33
C ASN A 12 4.04 -17.72 -3.56
N ASP A 13 4.68 -17.97 -2.42
CA ASP A 13 4.36 -19.13 -1.59
C ASP A 13 2.99 -18.99 -0.93
N LEU A 14 2.62 -17.77 -0.50
CA LEU A 14 1.26 -17.46 -0.04
C LEU A 14 0.22 -17.69 -1.15
N VAL A 15 0.46 -17.17 -2.36
CA VAL A 15 -0.46 -17.34 -3.49
C VAL A 15 -0.65 -18.82 -3.85
N LYS A 16 0.42 -19.62 -3.82
CA LYS A 16 0.32 -21.08 -4.00
C LYS A 16 -0.57 -21.72 -2.94
N GLN A 17 -0.41 -21.35 -1.67
CA GLN A 17 -1.24 -21.88 -0.58
C GLN A 17 -2.71 -21.50 -0.75
N VAL A 18 -2.98 -20.23 -1.09
CA VAL A 18 -4.34 -19.75 -1.36
C VAL A 18 -4.94 -20.53 -2.53
N ARG A 19 -4.20 -20.77 -3.61
CA ARG A 19 -4.67 -21.55 -4.76
C ARG A 19 -5.04 -22.98 -4.38
N ILE A 20 -4.19 -23.66 -3.62
CA ILE A 20 -4.46 -25.03 -3.14
C ILE A 20 -5.75 -25.07 -2.30
N GLN A 21 -5.96 -24.09 -1.43
CA GLN A 21 -7.17 -23.97 -0.63
C GLN A 21 -8.41 -23.70 -1.49
N ALA A 22 -8.29 -22.81 -2.47
CA ALA A 22 -9.37 -22.43 -3.37
C ALA A 22 -9.79 -23.61 -4.27
N GLU A 23 -8.83 -24.37 -4.81
CA GLU A 23 -9.06 -25.61 -5.53
C GLU A 23 -9.77 -26.67 -4.67
N ALA A 24 -9.33 -26.85 -3.41
CA ALA A 24 -9.98 -27.75 -2.46
C ALA A 24 -11.43 -27.32 -2.12
N ALA A 25 -11.72 -26.02 -2.22
CA ALA A 25 -13.05 -25.44 -2.04
C ALA A 25 -13.90 -25.41 -3.33
N GLY A 26 -13.37 -25.89 -4.47
CA GLY A 26 -14.07 -25.91 -5.75
C GLY A 26 -14.08 -24.56 -6.51
N VAL A 27 -13.23 -23.61 -6.12
CA VAL A 27 -13.09 -22.29 -6.75
C VAL A 27 -11.64 -22.13 -7.20
N PRO A 28 -11.23 -22.64 -8.37
CA PRO A 28 -9.82 -22.72 -8.77
C PRO A 28 -9.21 -21.38 -9.22
N GLU A 29 -10.04 -20.34 -9.35
CA GLU A 29 -9.60 -19.03 -9.82
C GLU A 29 -8.94 -18.25 -8.69
N VAL A 30 -7.71 -17.79 -8.94
CA VAL A 30 -6.97 -16.93 -8.03
C VAL A 30 -7.39 -15.50 -8.35
N ALA A 31 -7.87 -14.77 -7.33
CA ALA A 31 -8.28 -13.38 -7.50
C ALA A 31 -7.15 -12.53 -8.10
N ASP A 32 -7.50 -11.65 -9.05
CA ASP A 32 -6.56 -10.72 -9.68
C ASP A 32 -5.84 -9.83 -8.66
N ASP A 33 -6.50 -9.56 -7.52
CA ASP A 33 -5.94 -8.84 -6.37
C ASP A 33 -4.61 -9.42 -5.86
N LEU A 34 -4.37 -10.72 -6.05
CA LEU A 34 -3.14 -11.39 -5.60
C LEU A 34 -1.97 -11.25 -6.58
N GLN A 35 -2.20 -10.74 -7.79
CA GLN A 35 -1.14 -10.51 -8.77
C GLN A 35 -0.30 -9.30 -8.35
N LEU A 36 1.03 -9.42 -8.44
CA LEU A 36 1.92 -8.31 -8.12
C LEU A 36 1.94 -7.28 -9.27
N VAL A 37 1.56 -6.05 -8.94
CA VAL A 37 1.61 -4.87 -9.79
C VAL A 37 2.93 -4.15 -9.58
N LYS A 38 3.74 -4.05 -10.65
CA LYS A 38 5.07 -3.44 -10.63
C LYS A 38 5.06 -2.06 -11.26
N ALA A 39 5.94 -1.20 -10.75
CA ALA A 39 6.18 0.10 -11.34
C ALA A 39 7.00 -0.01 -12.65
N PRO A 40 6.81 0.93 -13.59
CA PRO A 40 7.67 1.04 -14.76
C PRO A 40 9.10 1.43 -14.36
N GLN A 41 10.08 0.97 -15.14
CA GLN A 41 11.51 1.27 -14.93
C GLN A 41 11.82 2.78 -14.92
N SER A 42 10.99 3.59 -15.59
CA SER A 42 11.11 5.06 -15.58
C SER A 42 10.98 5.67 -14.19
N LEU A 43 10.33 4.99 -13.23
CA LEU A 43 10.23 5.46 -11.85
C LEU A 43 11.61 5.63 -11.20
N LEU A 44 12.60 4.80 -11.58
CA LEU A 44 13.98 4.91 -11.08
C LEU A 44 14.67 6.22 -11.48
N LEU A 45 14.14 6.90 -12.51
CA LEU A 45 14.66 8.16 -13.02
C LEU A 45 13.97 9.37 -12.39
N ASN A 46 12.92 9.18 -11.58
CA ASN A 46 12.20 10.27 -10.94
C ASN A 46 12.99 10.76 -9.71
N PRO A 47 13.58 11.98 -9.74
CA PRO A 47 14.41 12.49 -8.66
C PRO A 47 13.61 12.86 -7.40
N LEU A 48 12.30 13.02 -7.51
CA LEU A 48 11.41 13.34 -6.40
C LEU A 48 10.90 12.09 -5.68
N PHE A 49 11.05 10.91 -6.30
CA PHE A 49 10.65 9.65 -5.70
C PHE A 49 11.83 9.01 -4.95
N LEU A 50 11.56 8.37 -3.82
CA LEU A 50 12.61 7.80 -2.99
C LEU A 50 13.27 6.58 -3.66
N PRO A 51 14.61 6.52 -3.77
CA PRO A 51 15.29 5.46 -4.54
C PRO A 51 14.98 4.04 -4.09
N ASP A 52 14.93 3.79 -2.77
CA ASP A 52 14.68 2.45 -2.25
C ASP A 52 13.23 2.02 -2.46
N ALA A 53 12.27 2.96 -2.34
CA ALA A 53 10.87 2.71 -2.66
C ALA A 53 10.70 2.45 -4.16
N ALA A 54 11.32 3.25 -5.03
CA ALA A 54 11.30 3.06 -6.48
C ALA A 54 11.84 1.67 -6.86
N ARG A 55 13.02 1.31 -6.32
CA ARG A 55 13.63 0.00 -6.56
C ARG A 55 12.70 -1.14 -6.12
N PHE A 56 12.11 -1.04 -4.92
CA PHE A 56 11.19 -2.06 -4.43
C PHE A 56 9.97 -2.22 -5.37
N LEU A 57 9.34 -1.11 -5.76
CA LEU A 57 8.16 -1.13 -6.63
C LEU A 57 8.45 -1.63 -8.05
N VAL A 58 9.64 -1.34 -8.59
CA VAL A 58 10.07 -1.84 -9.91
C VAL A 58 10.44 -3.32 -9.87
N GLU A 59 11.15 -3.77 -8.83
CA GLU A 59 11.62 -5.15 -8.74
C GLU A 59 10.52 -6.12 -8.29
N ALA A 60 9.79 -5.76 -7.25
CA ALA A 60 8.76 -6.59 -6.62
C ALA A 60 7.34 -6.14 -6.98
N GLY A 61 7.07 -4.83 -6.84
CA GLY A 61 5.70 -4.33 -6.84
C GLY A 61 4.96 -4.57 -5.52
N LEU A 62 3.65 -4.35 -5.54
CA LEU A 62 2.70 -4.69 -4.47
C LEU A 62 1.55 -5.50 -5.08
N PRO A 63 0.76 -6.27 -4.32
CA PRO A 63 -0.43 -6.93 -4.86
C PRO A 63 -1.41 -5.94 -5.48
N GLY A 64 -2.19 -6.35 -6.48
CA GLY A 64 -3.22 -5.51 -7.11
C GLY A 64 -4.26 -5.04 -6.12
N GLY A 65 -4.60 -5.88 -5.14
CA GLY A 65 -5.49 -5.54 -4.05
C GLY A 65 -5.16 -6.27 -2.75
N CYS A 66 -5.61 -5.73 -1.62
CA CYS A 66 -5.50 -6.37 -0.32
C CYS A 66 -6.63 -5.92 0.59
N ALA A 67 -7.08 -6.81 1.48
CA ALA A 67 -8.03 -6.42 2.50
C ALA A 67 -7.46 -5.29 3.40
N PRO A 68 -8.31 -4.40 3.92
CA PRO A 68 -9.72 -4.25 3.62
C PRO A 68 -9.87 -3.22 2.49
N PHE A 69 -10.01 -3.69 1.25
CA PHE A 69 -10.33 -2.85 0.08
C PHE A 69 -9.19 -1.95 -0.46
N LEU A 70 -7.94 -2.17 -0.02
CA LEU A 70 -6.78 -1.49 -0.60
C LEU A 70 -6.57 -1.97 -2.04
N THR A 71 -6.32 -1.05 -2.95
CA THR A 71 -5.93 -1.31 -4.34
C THR A 71 -4.60 -0.62 -4.63
N PHE A 72 -3.80 -1.17 -5.53
CA PHE A 72 -2.46 -0.65 -5.85
C PHE A 72 -2.19 -0.55 -7.36
N GLU A 73 -3.25 -0.52 -8.17
CA GLU A 73 -3.17 -0.49 -9.64
C GLU A 73 -2.44 0.76 -10.17
N ALA A 74 -2.48 1.87 -9.42
CA ALA A 74 -1.80 3.12 -9.77
C ALA A 74 -0.27 2.92 -9.91
N ILE A 75 0.31 1.93 -9.24
CA ILE A 75 1.73 1.58 -9.35
C ILE A 75 2.11 1.24 -10.80
N ALA A 76 1.23 0.56 -11.55
CA ALA A 76 1.49 0.13 -12.93
C ALA A 76 1.78 1.31 -13.88
N GLN A 77 1.20 2.47 -13.59
CA GLN A 77 1.36 3.68 -14.40
C GLN A 77 2.62 4.47 -14.01
N GLY A 78 3.29 4.06 -12.93
CA GLY A 78 4.27 4.87 -12.23
C GLY A 78 3.55 5.83 -11.28
N PRO A 79 3.78 5.75 -9.96
CA PRO A 79 3.17 6.65 -9.00
C PRO A 79 3.29 8.12 -9.42
N ILE A 80 2.15 8.77 -9.61
CA ILE A 80 2.03 10.18 -9.97
C ILE A 80 1.89 11.04 -8.72
N SER A 81 2.23 12.33 -8.84
CA SER A 81 1.97 13.30 -7.78
C SER A 81 0.46 13.40 -7.55
N LEU A 82 0.02 13.45 -6.29
CA LEU A 82 -1.38 13.64 -5.94
C LEU A 82 -1.97 14.92 -6.55
N THR A 83 -1.16 15.96 -6.71
CA THR A 83 -1.58 17.20 -7.37
C THR A 83 -2.03 17.02 -8.82
N GLN A 84 -1.62 15.94 -9.49
CA GLN A 84 -2.04 15.63 -10.87
C GLN A 84 -3.44 14.99 -10.91
N LEU A 85 -4.00 14.61 -9.76
CA LEU A 85 -5.38 14.10 -9.66
C LEU A 85 -6.40 15.18 -9.28
N LEU A 86 -5.95 16.40 -8.98
CA LEU A 86 -6.82 17.51 -8.61
C LEU A 86 -7.35 18.20 -9.87
N ASP A 87 -8.64 18.51 -9.87
CA ASP A 87 -9.26 19.33 -10.93
C ASP A 87 -8.83 20.79 -10.77
N ASP A 88 -8.45 21.46 -11.89
CA ASP A 88 -7.92 22.82 -11.92
C ASP A 88 -8.81 23.86 -11.19
N ASP A 89 -10.13 23.64 -11.17
CA ASP A 89 -11.11 24.54 -10.55
C ASP A 89 -11.16 24.43 -9.00
N GLU A 90 -10.53 23.41 -8.42
CA GLU A 90 -10.50 23.16 -6.96
C GLU A 90 -9.18 23.58 -6.31
N VAL A 91 -8.22 24.07 -7.10
CA VAL A 91 -6.83 24.21 -6.69
C VAL A 91 -6.53 25.53 -5.99
N ILE A 92 -6.26 25.47 -4.67
CA ILE A 92 -5.67 26.59 -3.93
C ILE A 92 -4.13 26.43 -3.95
N PRO A 93 -3.34 27.46 -4.34
CA PRO A 93 -1.89 27.33 -4.48
C PRO A 93 -1.16 26.82 -3.22
N THR A 94 -1.65 27.17 -2.03
CA THR A 94 -1.09 26.68 -0.75
C THR A 94 -1.36 25.20 -0.51
N GLU A 95 -2.43 24.64 -1.08
CA GLU A 95 -2.72 23.20 -1.00
C GLU A 95 -1.82 22.41 -1.96
N LEU A 96 -1.52 22.95 -3.16
CA LEU A 96 -0.58 22.32 -4.09
C LEU A 96 0.78 22.06 -3.46
N SER A 97 1.41 23.09 -2.88
CA SER A 97 2.75 22.94 -2.31
C SER A 97 2.81 21.94 -1.15
N ARG A 98 1.70 21.75 -0.42
CA ARG A 98 1.59 20.70 0.60
C ARG A 98 1.51 19.32 -0.04
N LEU A 99 0.75 19.18 -1.13
CA LEU A 99 0.42 17.91 -1.77
C LEU A 99 1.48 17.42 -2.78
N GLU A 100 2.38 18.29 -3.25
CA GLU A 100 3.44 17.99 -4.23
C GLU A 100 4.39 16.85 -3.81
N SER A 101 4.52 16.60 -2.50
CA SER A 101 5.38 15.54 -1.97
C SER A 101 4.71 14.17 -1.88
N PHE A 102 3.41 14.09 -2.17
CA PHE A 102 2.64 12.85 -2.08
C PHE A 102 2.54 12.17 -3.45
N PHE A 103 2.95 10.91 -3.50
CA PHE A 103 2.85 10.08 -4.69
C PHE A 103 1.81 8.99 -4.50
N VAL A 104 0.83 8.92 -5.39
CA VAL A 104 -0.29 7.97 -5.28
C VAL A 104 0.19 6.57 -5.63
N LEU A 105 0.06 5.66 -4.67
CA LEU A 105 0.31 4.23 -4.84
C LEU A 105 -0.98 3.45 -5.10
N GLY A 106 -2.13 3.99 -4.70
CA GLY A 106 -3.40 3.28 -4.74
C GLY A 106 -4.52 4.02 -4.04
N SER A 107 -5.59 3.29 -3.68
CA SER A 107 -6.72 3.81 -2.92
C SER A 107 -7.27 2.76 -1.95
N ASP A 108 -8.13 3.20 -1.03
CA ASP A 108 -8.91 2.29 -0.20
C ASP A 108 -10.25 1.86 -0.82
N ASN A 109 -10.47 2.21 -2.09
CA ASN A 109 -11.71 1.97 -2.83
C ASN A 109 -12.98 2.63 -2.22
N TYR A 110 -12.82 3.56 -1.26
CA TYR A 110 -13.87 4.46 -0.75
C TYR A 110 -13.64 5.93 -1.11
N GLY A 111 -12.61 6.19 -1.93
CA GLY A 111 -12.27 7.52 -2.45
C GLY A 111 -10.97 8.07 -1.88
N ASP A 112 -10.45 7.50 -0.78
CA ASP A 112 -9.24 8.01 -0.15
C ASP A 112 -7.99 7.46 -0.85
N SER A 113 -6.98 8.33 -0.96
CA SER A 113 -5.75 8.03 -1.69
C SER A 113 -4.69 7.46 -0.75
N LEU A 114 -4.14 6.31 -1.12
CA LEU A 114 -2.94 5.76 -0.48
C LEU A 114 -1.71 6.38 -1.13
N CYS A 115 -0.98 7.15 -0.36
CA CYS A 115 0.15 7.93 -0.86
C CYS A 115 1.45 7.59 -0.14
N LEU A 116 2.55 7.63 -0.88
CA LEU A 116 3.89 7.79 -0.33
C LEU A 116 4.17 9.28 -0.09
N ASP A 117 4.55 9.63 1.14
CA ASP A 117 4.99 10.97 1.51
C ASP A 117 6.52 11.08 1.39
N ALA A 118 6.99 11.68 0.29
CA ALA A 118 8.42 11.85 0.03
C ALA A 118 9.08 12.85 1.01
N SER A 119 8.30 13.79 1.59
CA SER A 119 8.82 14.74 2.57
C SER A 119 9.09 14.09 3.93
N ARG A 120 8.39 12.99 4.24
CA ARG A 120 8.52 12.22 5.48
C ARG A 120 9.25 10.90 5.30
N GLY A 121 10.26 10.88 4.43
CA GLY A 121 11.14 9.72 4.27
C GLY A 121 10.45 8.48 3.70
N GLY A 122 9.29 8.64 3.06
CA GLY A 122 8.61 7.57 2.34
C GLY A 122 7.56 6.82 3.14
N ALA A 123 7.08 7.42 4.23
CA ALA A 123 5.93 6.92 4.95
C ALA A 123 4.72 6.82 4.03
N ILE A 124 3.94 5.76 4.20
CA ILE A 124 2.68 5.54 3.51
C ILE A 124 1.55 6.07 4.39
N VAL A 125 0.69 6.87 3.79
CA VAL A 125 -0.47 7.47 4.44
C VAL A 125 -1.72 7.27 3.60
N CYS A 126 -2.88 7.23 4.24
CA CYS A 126 -4.17 7.38 3.59
C CYS A 126 -4.64 8.83 3.78
N LEU A 127 -4.99 9.50 2.68
CA LEU A 127 -5.42 10.90 2.69
C LEU A 127 -6.91 10.98 2.35
N ASN A 128 -7.66 11.64 3.23
CA ASN A 128 -9.11 11.78 3.08
C ASN A 128 -9.45 12.75 1.95
N HIS A 129 -10.12 12.29 0.90
CA HIS A 129 -10.46 13.15 -0.22
C HIS A 129 -11.58 14.15 0.11
N GLU A 130 -12.50 13.82 1.04
CA GLU A 130 -13.65 14.65 1.40
C GLU A 130 -13.26 15.96 2.11
N ASP A 131 -12.10 15.99 2.77
CA ASP A 131 -11.59 17.17 3.46
C ASP A 131 -10.42 17.85 2.73
N ARG A 132 -10.29 17.60 1.42
CA ARG A 132 -9.19 18.09 0.59
C ARG A 132 -7.83 17.58 1.06
N PHE A 133 -7.77 16.31 1.42
CA PHE A 133 -6.56 15.61 1.82
C PHE A 133 -5.89 16.23 3.05
N GLN A 134 -6.65 16.89 3.94
CA GLN A 134 -6.14 17.51 5.17
C GLN A 134 -5.97 16.45 6.25
N THR A 135 -6.93 15.53 6.37
CA THR A 135 -6.81 14.39 7.27
C THR A 135 -5.90 13.34 6.63
N SER A 136 -4.89 12.94 7.41
CA SER A 136 -3.91 11.93 7.04
C SER A 136 -3.86 10.85 8.11
N GLN A 137 -4.04 9.60 7.71
CA GLN A 137 -3.90 8.43 8.57
C GLN A 137 -2.63 7.68 8.19
N PHE A 138 -1.83 7.32 9.20
CA PHE A 138 -0.61 6.56 8.99
C PHE A 138 -0.92 5.11 8.61
N VAL A 139 -0.27 4.59 7.57
CA VAL A 139 -0.43 3.20 7.11
C VAL A 139 0.82 2.39 7.40
N ALA A 140 1.99 2.86 6.95
CA ALA A 140 3.26 2.17 7.12
C ALA A 140 4.45 3.15 7.03
N SER A 141 5.58 2.80 7.62
CA SER A 141 6.81 3.61 7.61
C SER A 141 7.51 3.64 6.25
N SER A 142 7.25 2.66 5.38
CA SER A 142 7.86 2.54 4.05
C SER A 142 7.08 1.58 3.15
N VAL A 143 7.39 1.56 1.85
CA VAL A 143 6.88 0.53 0.92
C VAL A 143 7.25 -0.89 1.38
N ALA A 144 8.46 -1.09 1.92
CA ALA A 144 8.90 -2.40 2.39
C ALA A 144 8.10 -2.87 3.61
N THR A 145 7.86 -1.99 4.58
CA THR A 145 7.04 -2.34 5.76
C THR A 145 5.56 -2.49 5.42
N LEU A 146 5.04 -1.71 4.46
CA LEU A 146 3.72 -1.96 3.88
C LEU A 146 3.65 -3.37 3.29
N ALA A 147 4.61 -3.76 2.45
CA ALA A 147 4.64 -5.09 1.84
C ALA A 147 4.66 -6.22 2.88
N GLU A 148 5.40 -6.04 3.99
CA GLU A 148 5.36 -6.95 5.14
C GLU A 148 3.97 -7.01 5.78
N ALA A 149 3.33 -5.86 6.01
CA ALA A 149 1.99 -5.81 6.58
C ALA A 149 0.94 -6.49 5.68
N LEU A 150 1.02 -6.30 4.35
CA LEU A 150 0.11 -6.95 3.39
C LEU A 150 0.27 -8.49 3.39
N LEU A 151 1.48 -9.00 3.59
CA LEU A 151 1.70 -10.44 3.80
C LEU A 151 0.95 -10.91 5.06
N LEU A 152 1.12 -10.19 6.18
CA LEU A 152 0.47 -10.55 7.44
C LEU A 152 -1.06 -10.58 7.32
N ILE A 153 -1.65 -9.55 6.69
CA ILE A 153 -3.10 -9.48 6.46
C ILE A 153 -3.60 -10.73 5.70
N ASN A 154 -2.88 -11.13 4.65
CA ASN A 154 -3.27 -12.28 3.83
C ASN A 154 -3.03 -13.64 4.49
N THR A 155 -2.25 -13.72 5.58
CA THR A 155 -2.14 -14.96 6.37
C THR A 155 -3.36 -15.26 7.24
N LYS A 156 -4.31 -14.31 7.36
CA LYS A 156 -5.56 -14.45 8.12
C LYS A 156 -5.35 -14.90 9.58
N VAL A 157 -4.27 -14.43 10.21
CA VAL A 157 -4.03 -14.66 11.64
C VAL A 157 -5.04 -13.88 12.50
N PRO A 158 -5.32 -14.32 13.75
CA PRO A 158 -6.16 -13.56 14.67
C PRO A 158 -5.66 -12.12 14.85
N TYR A 159 -6.57 -11.17 15.06
CA TYR A 159 -6.25 -9.75 15.17
C TYR A 159 -5.13 -9.43 16.18
N SER A 160 -5.17 -10.04 17.37
CA SER A 160 -4.13 -9.83 18.39
C SER A 160 -2.74 -10.27 17.93
N GLU A 161 -2.67 -11.36 17.16
CA GLU A 161 -1.42 -11.85 16.58
C GLU A 161 -0.98 -10.97 15.41
N PHE A 162 -1.91 -10.49 14.58
CA PHE A 162 -1.63 -9.50 13.54
C PHE A 162 -0.98 -8.24 14.12
N ILE A 163 -1.58 -7.63 15.15
CA ILE A 163 -1.03 -6.43 15.80
C ILE A 163 0.33 -6.71 16.42
N ARG A 164 0.50 -7.87 17.08
CA ARG A 164 1.79 -8.26 17.65
C ARG A 164 2.86 -8.35 16.57
N GLN A 165 2.60 -9.05 15.47
CA GLN A 165 3.56 -9.22 14.38
C GLN A 165 3.83 -7.90 13.64
N LEU A 166 2.79 -7.10 13.40
CA LEU A 166 2.94 -5.78 12.80
C LEU A 166 3.81 -4.88 13.67
N SER A 167 3.67 -4.91 14.99
CA SER A 167 4.48 -4.09 15.90
C SER A 167 5.98 -4.42 15.87
N LEU A 168 6.34 -5.66 15.53
CA LEU A 168 7.73 -6.10 15.39
C LEU A 168 8.38 -5.60 14.10
N VAL A 169 7.56 -5.32 13.09
CA VAL A 169 7.99 -4.85 11.77
C VAL A 169 7.92 -3.31 11.70
N ASP A 170 6.83 -2.75 12.19
CA ASP A 170 6.45 -1.36 12.07
C ASP A 170 5.55 -0.96 13.26
N SER A 171 6.16 -0.66 14.41
CA SER A 171 5.44 -0.27 15.63
C SER A 171 4.46 0.89 15.41
N PRO A 172 4.78 1.95 14.64
CA PRO A 172 3.81 2.99 14.30
C PRO A 172 2.54 2.47 13.59
N ALA A 173 2.68 1.49 12.69
CA ALA A 173 1.57 0.92 11.93
C ALA A 173 0.65 0.04 12.79
N ALA A 174 1.15 -0.46 13.93
CA ALA A 174 0.38 -1.28 14.87
C ALA A 174 -0.44 -0.47 15.89
N ASN A 175 -0.31 0.86 15.91
CA ASN A 175 -1.09 1.71 16.81
C ASN A 175 -2.58 1.70 16.43
N GLU A 176 -3.48 1.76 17.41
CA GLU A 176 -4.94 1.76 17.19
C GLU A 176 -5.44 2.90 16.29
N SER A 177 -4.70 4.01 16.22
CA SER A 177 -5.03 5.15 15.35
C SER A 177 -4.47 5.04 13.93
N ALA A 178 -3.69 3.99 13.63
CA ALA A 178 -3.17 3.73 12.30
C ALA A 178 -4.26 3.06 11.43
N TYR A 179 -4.11 3.15 10.12
CA TYR A 179 -5.12 2.70 9.16
C TYR A 179 -5.36 1.18 9.22
N LEU A 180 -4.29 0.38 9.23
CA LEU A 180 -4.39 -1.08 9.11
C LEU A 180 -5.09 -1.74 10.32
N PRO A 181 -4.79 -1.39 11.58
CA PRO A 181 -5.50 -1.92 12.74
C PRO A 181 -6.99 -1.59 12.77
N VAL A 182 -7.40 -0.43 12.23
CA VAL A 182 -8.80 0.00 12.15
C VAL A 182 -9.55 -0.79 11.09
N GLY A 183 -8.93 -0.97 9.92
CA GLY A 183 -9.51 -1.74 8.82
C GLY A 183 -9.52 -3.26 9.05
N ALA A 184 -8.57 -3.79 9.82
CA ALA A 184 -8.47 -5.23 10.13
C ALA A 184 -9.46 -5.73 11.19
N ASN A 185 -10.40 -4.89 11.64
CA ASN A 185 -11.64 -5.33 12.30
C ASN A 185 -12.53 -6.10 11.29
N LEU A 186 -11.99 -7.19 10.76
CA LEU A 186 -12.74 -8.23 10.09
C LEU A 186 -13.72 -8.79 11.13
N PRO A 187 -15.01 -8.95 10.82
CA PRO A 187 -15.96 -9.55 11.73
C PRO A 187 -15.45 -10.95 12.12
N GLY A 188 -15.42 -11.21 13.43
CA GLY A 188 -15.15 -12.53 13.99
C GLY A 188 -16.22 -13.55 13.64
#